data_AF-A0A2R7NJP1-F1
#
_entry.id   AF-A0A2R7NJP1-F1
#
_cell.length_a   1.000
_cell.length_b   1.000
_cell.length_c   1.000
_cell.angle_alpha   90.00
_cell.angle_beta   90.00
_cell.angle_gamma   90.00
#
_symmetry.space_group_name_H-M   'P 1'
#
loop_
_entity.id
_entity.type
_entity.pdbx_description
1 polymer ?
#
loop_
_entity_poly.entity_id
_entity_poly.type
_entity_poly.pdbx_seq_one_letter_code
_entity_poly.pdbx_strand_id
1 'polypeptide(L)'
;MKGFSFNTFFGLEDKIADYPEVTIFGAMFLPLLLFIPIAVIGRIFRKFKFNMYIIHVLMYTLLFTFIVGALTIFILFFITDKNGVKLAYCWLTVLAGMFFFSLINANTITKMFTDWSKMIKEKQNQ
;
A
#
# COMPACT_ATOMS: atom_id res chain seq x y z
N MET A 1 1.48 28.01 -25.43
CA MET A 1 2.01 27.42 -24.17
C MET A 1 1.96 25.92 -24.31
N LYS A 2 3.09 25.22 -24.39
CA LYS A 2 3.11 23.75 -24.27
C LYS A 2 2.85 23.46 -22.79
N GLY A 3 1.63 23.02 -22.47
CA GLY A 3 1.25 22.64 -21.12
C GLY A 3 2.19 21.57 -20.59
N PHE A 4 2.40 21.57 -19.29
CA PHE A 4 3.17 20.55 -18.56
C PHE A 4 2.77 19.15 -19.06
N SER A 5 3.70 18.43 -19.71
CA SER A 5 3.47 17.07 -20.23
C SER A 5 3.95 16.08 -19.17
N PHE A 6 3.04 15.65 -18.29
CA PHE A 6 3.29 14.70 -17.21
C PHE A 6 3.43 13.28 -17.77
N ASN A 7 4.55 12.99 -18.44
CA ASN A 7 4.94 11.61 -18.77
C ASN A 7 5.35 10.79 -17.51
N THR A 8 4.69 11.05 -16.37
CA THR A 8 5.08 10.75 -14.99
C THR A 8 4.51 9.41 -14.51
N PHE A 9 3.42 8.94 -15.12
CA PHE A 9 3.00 7.54 -15.01
C PHE A 9 3.66 6.66 -16.08
N PHE A 10 4.93 6.91 -16.41
CA PHE A 10 5.69 6.14 -17.40
C PHE A 10 5.00 6.08 -18.79
N GLY A 11 4.27 7.14 -19.18
CA GLY A 11 3.50 7.19 -20.44
C GLY A 11 2.10 6.57 -20.38
N LEU A 12 1.60 6.23 -19.19
CA LEU A 12 0.25 5.68 -19.00
C LEU A 12 -0.81 6.76 -18.70
N GLU A 13 -0.46 8.05 -18.70
CA GLU A 13 -1.36 9.13 -18.31
C GLU A 13 -2.64 9.15 -19.17
N ASP A 14 -2.49 9.11 -20.50
CA ASP A 14 -3.61 9.05 -21.43
C ASP A 14 -4.51 7.84 -21.16
N LYS A 15 -3.90 6.67 -20.86
CA LYS A 15 -4.65 5.44 -20.57
C LYS A 15 -5.40 5.50 -19.24
N ILE A 16 -4.82 6.13 -18.23
CA ILE A 16 -5.46 6.32 -16.92
C ILE A 16 -6.57 7.39 -17.01
N ALA A 17 -6.41 8.38 -17.89
CA ALA A 17 -7.44 9.37 -18.18
C ALA A 17 -8.62 8.75 -18.94
N ASP A 18 -8.35 7.90 -19.93
CA ASP A 18 -9.36 7.20 -20.72
C ASP A 18 -10.11 6.13 -19.92
N TYR A 19 -9.45 5.48 -18.95
CA TYR A 19 -9.99 4.40 -18.13
C TYR A 19 -9.71 4.61 -16.63
N PRO A 20 -10.44 5.53 -15.98
CA PRO A 20 -10.18 5.88 -14.58
C PRO A 20 -10.43 4.75 -13.59
N GLU A 21 -11.20 3.73 -13.97
CA GLU A 21 -11.42 2.50 -13.18
C GLU A 21 -10.11 1.73 -12.95
N VAL A 22 -9.15 1.86 -13.87
CA VAL A 22 -7.80 1.28 -13.72
C VAL A 22 -7.13 1.77 -12.44
N THR A 23 -7.40 3.00 -12.01
CA THR A 23 -6.87 3.53 -10.75
C THR A 23 -7.48 2.85 -9.52
N ILE A 24 -8.77 2.48 -9.56
CA ILE A 24 -9.41 1.70 -8.47
C ILE A 24 -8.79 0.31 -8.41
N PHE A 25 -8.69 -0.37 -9.56
CA PHE A 25 -8.09 -1.70 -9.63
C PHE A 25 -6.63 -1.68 -9.20
N GLY A 26 -5.87 -0.65 -9.61
CA GLY A 26 -4.51 -0.42 -9.16
C GLY A 26 -4.44 -0.24 -7.65
N ALA A 27 -5.28 0.61 -7.07
CA ALA A 27 -5.30 0.86 -5.64
C ALA A 27 -5.59 -0.39 -4.80
N MET A 28 -6.44 -1.29 -5.30
CA MET A 28 -6.79 -2.55 -4.64
C MET A 28 -5.75 -3.64 -4.84
N PHE A 29 -5.30 -3.87 -6.07
CA PHE A 29 -4.51 -5.05 -6.42
C PHE A 29 -3.00 -4.81 -6.37
N LEU A 30 -2.52 -3.58 -6.60
CA LEU A 30 -1.08 -3.32 -6.60
C LEU A 30 -0.43 -3.60 -5.24
N PRO A 31 -0.99 -3.20 -4.08
CA PRO A 31 -0.43 -3.58 -2.80
C PRO A 31 -0.37 -5.10 -2.59
N LEU A 32 -1.44 -5.82 -2.96
CA LEU A 32 -1.53 -7.27 -2.84
C LEU A 32 -0.52 -7.99 -3.75
N LEU A 33 -0.32 -7.49 -4.97
CA LEU A 33 0.66 -8.02 -5.90
C LEU A 33 2.08 -7.83 -5.35
N LEU A 34 2.39 -6.64 -4.82
CA LEU A 34 3.71 -6.31 -4.25
C LEU A 34 4.01 -7.05 -2.93
N PHE A 35 2.99 -7.52 -2.22
CA PHE A 35 3.17 -8.37 -1.04
C PHE A 35 3.95 -9.65 -1.36
N ILE A 36 3.73 -10.23 -2.54
CA ILE A 36 4.34 -11.49 -2.96
C ILE A 36 5.87 -11.37 -3.04
N PRO A 37 6.46 -10.47 -3.85
CA PRO A 37 7.91 -10.34 -3.93
C PRO A 37 8.53 -9.89 -2.60
N ILE A 38 7.87 -9.02 -1.83
CA ILE A 38 8.39 -8.58 -0.52
C ILE A 38 8.42 -9.75 0.47
N ALA A 39 7.42 -10.62 0.48
CA ALA A 39 7.43 -11.82 1.30
C ALA A 39 8.55 -12.79 0.89
N VAL A 40 8.80 -12.95 -0.42
CA VAL A 40 9.93 -13.77 -0.93
C VAL A 40 11.26 -13.18 -0.49
N ILE A 41 11.48 -11.88 -0.65
CA ILE A 41 12.68 -11.18 -0.18
C ILE A 41 12.83 -11.33 1.34
N GLY A 42 11.72 -11.24 2.09
CA GLY A 42 11.71 -11.45 3.53
C GLY A 42 12.19 -12.84 3.95
N ARG A 43 11.88 -13.89 3.17
CA ARG A 43 12.42 -15.24 3.40
C ARG A 43 13.93 -15.27 3.20
N ILE A 44 14.43 -14.60 2.17
CA ILE A 44 15.87 -14.47 1.89
C ILE A 44 16.56 -13.76 3.05
N PHE A 45 16.04 -12.61 3.49
CA PHE A 45 16.58 -11.84 4.62
C PHE A 45 16.66 -12.67 5.89
N ARG A 46 15.62 -13.46 6.18
CA ARG A 46 15.60 -14.38 7.32
C ARG A 46 16.70 -15.44 7.22
N LYS A 47 16.91 -16.03 6.03
CA LYS A 47 17.96 -17.04 5.80
C LYS A 47 19.36 -16.49 6.07
N PHE A 48 19.62 -15.25 5.67
CA PHE A 48 20.91 -14.57 5.89
C PHE A 48 21.01 -13.81 7.22
N LYS A 49 19.99 -13.90 8.09
CA LYS A 49 19.90 -13.19 9.38
C LYS A 49 20.06 -11.66 9.24
N PHE A 50 19.62 -11.10 8.11
CA PHE A 50 19.56 -9.66 7.94
C PHE A 50 18.46 -9.03 8.79
N ASN A 51 18.59 -7.73 9.05
CA ASN A 51 17.60 -6.99 9.83
C ASN A 51 16.24 -7.00 9.12
N MET A 52 15.24 -7.61 9.76
CA MET A 52 13.88 -7.74 9.24
C MET A 52 13.05 -6.45 9.34
N TYR A 53 13.57 -5.42 10.01
CA TYR A 53 12.85 -4.16 10.23
C TYR A 53 12.33 -3.55 8.93
N ILE A 54 13.17 -3.43 7.89
CA ILE A 54 12.75 -2.85 6.61
C ILE A 54 11.67 -3.71 5.91
N ILE A 55 11.74 -5.04 6.06
CA ILE A 55 10.72 -5.95 5.52
C ILE A 55 9.39 -5.72 6.24
N HIS A 56 9.40 -5.60 7.57
CA HIS A 56 8.18 -5.30 8.33
C HIS A 56 7.60 -3.94 7.93
N VAL A 57 8.43 -2.89 7.82
CA VAL A 57 7.99 -1.56 7.35
C VAL A 57 7.30 -1.66 6.00
N LEU A 58 7.90 -2.36 5.04
CA LEU A 58 7.33 -2.52 3.69
C LEU A 58 6.03 -3.32 3.72
N MET A 59 5.97 -4.42 4.48
CA MET A 59 4.76 -5.24 4.62
C MET A 59 3.61 -4.46 5.28
N TYR A 60 3.89 -3.65 6.31
CA TYR A 60 2.87 -2.81 6.95
C TYR A 60 2.43 -1.66 6.06
N THR A 61 3.36 -1.08 5.29
CA THR A 61 3.03 -0.06 4.28
C THR A 61 2.01 -0.63 3.30
N LEU A 62 2.29 -1.79 2.71
CA LEU A 62 1.37 -2.43 1.77
C LEU A 62 0.04 -2.81 2.42
N LEU A 63 0.05 -3.31 3.67
CA LEU A 63 -1.18 -3.65 4.40
C LEU A 63 -2.08 -2.43 4.58
N PHE A 64 -1.52 -1.34 5.11
CA PHE A 64 -2.29 -0.14 5.40
C PHE A 64 -2.66 0.61 4.12
N THR A 65 -1.80 0.63 3.10
CA THR A 65 -2.16 1.19 1.78
C THR A 65 -3.24 0.36 1.10
N PHE A 66 -3.27 -0.97 1.26
CA PHE A 66 -4.38 -1.77 0.78
C PHE A 66 -5.70 -1.34 1.44
N ILE A 67 -5.72 -1.24 2.78
CA ILE A 67 -6.95 -0.91 3.51
C ILE A 67 -7.36 0.55 3.27
N VAL A 68 -6.48 1.49 3.64
CA VAL A 68 -6.75 2.93 3.61
C VAL A 68 -6.74 3.44 2.18
N GLY A 69 -5.75 3.05 1.38
CA GLY A 69 -5.64 3.50 -0.01
C GLY A 69 -6.80 3.02 -0.88
N ALA A 70 -7.21 1.75 -0.77
CA ALA A 70 -8.37 1.28 -1.53
C ALA A 70 -9.65 2.00 -1.10
N LEU A 71 -9.89 2.16 0.21
CA LEU A 71 -11.06 2.86 0.72
C LEU A 71 -11.09 4.33 0.28
N THR A 72 -9.96 5.04 0.41
CA THR A 72 -9.83 6.44 -0.01
C THR A 72 -10.12 6.60 -1.50
N ILE A 73 -9.52 5.78 -2.36
CA ILE A 73 -9.75 5.89 -3.80
C ILE A 73 -11.16 5.47 -4.20
N PHE A 74 -11.72 4.46 -3.56
CA PHE A 74 -13.11 4.06 -3.78
C PHE A 74 -14.06 5.22 -3.47
N ILE A 75 -13.92 5.85 -2.29
CA ILE A 75 -14.74 7.02 -1.92
C ILE A 75 -14.54 8.17 -2.89
N LEU A 76 -13.28 8.55 -3.16
CA LEU A 76 -12.97 9.67 -4.04
C LEU A 76 -13.48 9.46 -5.46
N PHE A 77 -13.44 8.24 -5.99
CA PHE A 77 -13.98 7.93 -7.31
C PHE A 77 -15.47 8.22 -7.40
N PHE A 78 -16.27 7.97 -6.34
CA PHE A 78 -17.70 8.23 -6.38
C PHE A 78 -18.10 9.69 -6.11
N ILE A 79 -17.27 10.46 -5.41
CA ILE A 79 -17.62 11.85 -5.03
C ILE A 79 -16.94 12.93 -5.91
N THR A 80 -15.94 12.57 -6.72
CA THR A 80 -15.20 13.50 -7.58
C THR A 80 -15.54 13.33 -9.06
N ASP A 81 -14.84 14.08 -9.92
CA ASP A 81 -14.93 14.06 -11.38
C ASP A 81 -14.41 12.76 -12.02
N LYS A 82 -14.16 11.70 -11.23
CA LYS A 82 -13.61 10.41 -11.68
C LYS A 82 -12.32 10.56 -12.49
N ASN A 83 -11.55 11.62 -12.27
CA ASN A 83 -10.30 11.82 -12.99
C ASN A 83 -9.25 10.83 -12.47
N GLY A 84 -8.98 9.78 -13.26
CA GLY A 84 -8.08 8.69 -12.89
C GLY A 84 -6.67 9.14 -12.52
N VAL A 85 -6.17 10.20 -13.17
CA VAL A 85 -4.84 10.78 -12.94
C VAL A 85 -4.77 11.44 -11.56
N LYS A 86 -5.77 12.28 -11.22
CA LYS A 86 -5.88 12.90 -9.89
C LYS A 86 -6.02 11.84 -8.79
N LEU A 87 -6.82 10.81 -9.04
CA LEU A 87 -6.99 9.69 -8.11
C LEU A 87 -5.68 8.92 -7.91
N ALA A 88 -4.89 8.72 -8.95
CA ALA A 88 -3.60 8.05 -8.84
C ALA A 88 -2.61 8.87 -8.01
N TYR A 89 -2.58 10.20 -8.16
CA TYR A 89 -1.79 11.07 -7.27
C TYR A 89 -2.27 11.03 -5.82
N CYS A 90 -3.57 10.99 -5.58
CA CYS A 90 -4.10 10.83 -4.24
C CYS A 90 -3.65 9.50 -3.63
N TRP A 91 -3.73 8.42 -4.40
CA TRP A 91 -3.29 7.10 -3.95
C TRP A 91 -1.80 7.06 -3.62
N LEU A 92 -0.96 7.68 -4.46
CA LEU A 92 0.48 7.81 -4.19
C LEU A 92 0.77 8.60 -2.91
N THR A 93 -0.01 9.64 -2.64
CA THR A 93 0.08 10.39 -1.38
C THR A 93 -0.27 9.50 -0.18
N VAL A 94 -1.31 8.67 -0.27
CA VAL A 94 -1.66 7.70 0.78
C VAL A 94 -0.56 6.66 0.96
N LEU A 95 -0.01 6.12 -0.13
CA LEU A 95 1.12 5.18 -0.10
C LEU A 95 2.32 5.77 0.64
N ALA A 96 2.71 7.01 0.30
CA ALA A 96 3.80 7.71 0.97
C ALA A 96 3.50 7.95 2.46
N GLY A 97 2.29 8.39 2.79
CA GLY A 97 1.86 8.57 4.18
C GLY A 97 1.93 7.27 4.99
N MET A 98 1.43 6.16 4.44
CA MET A 98 1.50 4.85 5.09
C MET A 98 2.92 4.32 5.21
N PHE A 99 3.81 4.66 4.27
CA PHE A 99 5.22 4.35 4.36
C PHE A 99 5.89 5.02 5.55
N PHE A 100 5.73 6.34 5.70
CA PHE A 100 6.30 7.06 6.85
C PHE A 100 5.66 6.64 8.17
N PHE A 101 4.34 6.43 8.19
CA PHE A 101 3.64 5.89 9.36
C PHE A 101 4.23 4.55 9.79
N SER A 102 4.42 3.63 8.83
CA SER A 102 4.98 2.30 9.09
C SER A 102 6.45 2.38 9.50
N LEU A 103 7.23 3.28 8.91
CA LEU A 103 8.63 3.51 9.29
C LEU A 103 8.72 3.92 10.75
N ILE A 104 7.98 4.93 11.18
CA ILE A 104 8.03 5.43 12.56
C ILE A 104 7.50 4.39 13.56
N ASN A 105 6.46 3.62 13.18
CA ASN A 105 5.69 2.80 14.11
C ASN A 105 5.89 1.28 13.97
N ALA A 106 6.80 0.79 13.12
CA ALA A 106 6.92 -0.64 12.82
C ALA A 106 7.08 -1.54 14.05
N ASN A 107 7.86 -1.11 15.05
CA ASN A 107 8.04 -1.89 16.29
C ASN A 107 6.74 -2.00 17.09
N THR A 108 6.00 -0.90 17.21
CA THR A 108 4.69 -0.85 17.89
C THR A 108 3.68 -1.73 17.17
N ILE A 109 3.59 -1.63 15.84
CA ILE A 109 2.69 -2.43 15.02
C ILE A 109 3.02 -3.93 15.15
N THR A 110 4.31 -4.29 15.09
CA THR A 110 4.77 -5.68 15.27
C THR A 110 4.33 -6.23 16.63
N LYS A 111 4.49 -5.42 17.69
CA LYS A 111 4.07 -5.80 19.04
C LYS A 111 2.56 -6.00 19.11
N MET A 112 1.76 -5.09 18.55
CA MET A 112 0.30 -5.22 18.52
C MET A 112 -0.15 -6.52 17.84
N PHE A 113 0.39 -6.86 16.67
CA PHE A 113 0.05 -8.12 16.00
C PHE A 113 0.46 -9.35 16.81
N THR A 114 1.62 -9.29 17.48
CA THR A 114 2.10 -10.39 18.31
C THR A 114 1.21 -10.59 19.53
N ASP A 115 0.86 -9.52 20.23
CA ASP A 115 0.04 -9.56 21.43
C ASP A 115 -1.40 -9.99 21.09
N TRP A 116 -1.96 -9.48 19.99
CA TRP A 116 -3.26 -9.94 19.50
C TRP A 116 -3.27 -11.43 19.16
N SER A 117 -2.21 -11.94 18.51
CA SER A 117 -2.08 -13.38 18.22
C SER A 117 -2.03 -14.23 19.50
N LYS A 118 -1.38 -13.75 20.57
CA LYS A 118 -1.35 -14.44 21.86
C LYS A 118 -2.74 -14.49 22.50
N MET A 119 -3.45 -13.36 22.52
CA MET A 119 -4.81 -13.29 23.06
C MET A 119 -5.78 -14.24 22.35
N ILE A 120 -5.67 -14.39 21.02
CA ILE A 120 -6.49 -15.34 20.26
C ILE A 120 -6.19 -16.79 20.70
N LYS A 121 -4.91 -17.14 20.89
CA LYS A 121 -4.52 -18.49 21.34
C LYS A 121 -4.99 -18.79 22.76
N GLU A 122 -4.90 -17.82 23.66
CA GLU A 122 -5.38 -17.98 25.04
C GLU A 122 -6.89 -18.25 25.09
N LYS A 123 -7.68 -17.55 24.25
CA LYS A 123 -9.12 -17.80 24.12
C LYS A 123 -9.48 -19.15 23.50
N GLN A 124 -8.60 -19.74 22.69
CA GLN A 124 -8.83 -21.06 22.08
C GLN A 124 -8.49 -22.23 23.01
N ASN A 125 -7.66 -21.98 24.04
CA ASN A 125 -7.25 -22.98 25.02
C ASN A 125 -8.11 -22.94 26.31
N GLN A 126 -9.13 -22.07 26.36
CA GLN A 126 -10.18 -22.01 27.39
C GLN A 126 -11.44 -22.67 26.85
#